data_AF-A0A257UES7-F1
#
_entry.id   AF-A0A257UES7-F1
#
_cell.length_a   1.000
_cell.length_b   1.000
_cell.length_c   1.000
_cell.angle_alpha   90.00
_cell.angle_beta   90.00
_cell.angle_gamma   90.00
#
_symmetry.space_group_name_H-M   'P 1'
#
loop_
_entity.id
_entity.type
_entity.pdbx_description
1 polymer ?
#
loop_
_entity_poly.entity_id
_entity_poly.type
_entity_poly.pdbx_seq_one_letter_code
_entity_poly.pdbx_strand_id
1 'polypeptide(L)'
;MAREEFIQNLRHTLSLAAPSVEADTAHLNAAERARMIFSADEWLKPESVEGFSVDDFAGLDASSRKRLVAAAKGFAAMAAAVNGAADGAANQAQDAWDKLQEIIEIIRPSVQAEWSAQVESLVNQAADWCQQREWIAKTKKKHLKDKLIGEYDLPQLHFYDGENHLLLDPIARFAPGTSGLVDLALLPVFDSMMVARIGGDWYIRPDYGQGRRRKWSEASFVDAVQR
;
A
#
# COMPACT_ATOMS: atom_id res chain seq x y z
N MET A 1 -5.03 14.36 -4.47
CA MET A 1 -4.23 13.64 -5.49
C MET A 1 -2.75 13.75 -5.17
N ALA A 2 -2.21 14.94 -4.87
CA ALA A 2 -0.82 15.15 -4.46
C ALA A 2 -0.31 14.20 -3.35
N ARG A 3 -1.05 14.07 -2.23
CA ARG A 3 -0.72 13.10 -1.17
C ARG A 3 -0.49 11.66 -1.65
N GLU A 4 -1.38 11.14 -2.51
CA GLU A 4 -1.31 9.74 -2.95
C GLU A 4 -0.09 9.54 -3.86
N GLU A 5 0.19 10.50 -4.72
CA GLU A 5 1.37 10.50 -5.59
C GLU A 5 2.66 10.52 -4.76
N PHE A 6 2.76 11.39 -3.76
CA PHE A 6 3.89 11.41 -2.82
C PHE A 6 4.08 10.06 -2.11
N ILE A 7 3.01 9.43 -1.62
CA ILE A 7 3.07 8.10 -0.98
C ILE A 7 3.54 7.02 -1.96
N GLN A 8 3.06 7.06 -3.20
CA GLN A 8 3.48 6.11 -4.26
C GLN A 8 4.95 6.29 -4.62
N ASN A 9 5.42 7.55 -4.72
CA ASN A 9 6.82 7.87 -4.96
C ASN A 9 7.70 7.28 -3.86
N LEU A 10 7.37 7.51 -2.59
CA LEU A 10 8.12 6.93 -1.46
C LEU A 10 8.16 5.39 -1.50
N ARG A 11 7.03 4.74 -1.82
CA ARG A 11 6.99 3.28 -1.96
C ARG A 11 7.85 2.78 -3.12
N HIS A 12 7.84 3.49 -4.25
CA HIS A 12 8.67 3.16 -5.39
C HIS A 12 10.15 3.30 -5.02
N THR A 13 10.54 4.40 -4.39
CA THR A 13 11.89 4.65 -3.87
C THR A 13 12.34 3.55 -2.92
N LEU A 14 11.50 3.15 -1.96
CA LEU A 14 11.81 2.03 -1.06
C LEU A 14 12.02 0.71 -1.80
N SER A 15 11.26 0.47 -2.86
CA SER A 15 11.37 -0.77 -3.63
C SER A 15 12.68 -0.85 -4.40
N LEU A 16 13.20 0.30 -4.84
CA LEU A 16 14.52 0.42 -5.48
C LEU A 16 15.66 0.33 -4.45
N ALA A 17 15.52 1.03 -3.31
CA ALA A 17 16.56 1.10 -2.29
C ALA A 17 16.75 -0.22 -1.51
N ALA A 18 15.68 -0.97 -1.29
CA ALA A 18 15.68 -2.24 -0.56
C ALA A 18 14.93 -3.32 -1.36
N PRO A 19 15.57 -3.94 -2.38
CA PRO A 19 14.95 -5.01 -3.15
C PRO A 19 14.61 -6.22 -2.25
N SER A 20 13.51 -6.89 -2.55
CA SER A 20 12.74 -7.79 -1.66
C SER A 20 13.38 -9.13 -1.29
N VAL A 21 14.69 -9.30 -1.50
CA VAL A 21 15.38 -10.57 -1.22
C VAL A 21 15.86 -10.54 0.24
N GLU A 22 14.97 -10.87 1.17
CA GLU A 22 15.34 -11.18 2.55
C GLU A 22 16.03 -12.55 2.56
N ALA A 23 17.27 -12.62 3.06
CA ALA A 23 17.91 -13.90 3.36
C ALA A 23 18.38 -13.92 4.83
N ASP A 24 18.18 -15.06 5.49
CA ASP A 24 18.16 -15.26 6.96
C ASP A 24 19.53 -15.14 7.68
N THR A 25 20.49 -14.36 7.17
CA THR A 25 21.82 -14.26 7.80
C THR A 25 22.23 -12.82 8.10
N ALA A 26 22.66 -12.59 9.35
CA ALA A 26 23.14 -11.28 9.84
C ALA A 26 24.32 -10.71 9.01
N HIS A 27 25.05 -11.54 8.28
CA HIS A 27 26.11 -11.12 7.35
C HIS A 27 25.57 -10.40 6.09
N LEU A 28 24.29 -10.52 5.78
CA LEU A 28 23.67 -9.87 4.62
C LEU A 28 23.30 -8.41 4.87
N ASN A 29 23.11 -7.99 6.12
CA ASN A 29 22.75 -6.60 6.43
C ASN A 29 23.89 -5.60 6.05
N ALA A 30 25.14 -6.04 6.06
CA ALA A 30 26.27 -5.24 5.53
C ALA A 30 26.29 -5.22 3.99
N ALA A 31 25.95 -6.33 3.34
CA ALA A 31 25.89 -6.44 1.88
C ALA A 31 24.66 -5.72 1.28
N GLU A 32 23.54 -5.71 1.99
CA GLU A 32 22.34 -4.92 1.67
C GLU A 32 22.61 -3.43 1.80
N ARG A 33 23.26 -3.00 2.90
CA ARG A 33 23.72 -1.61 3.04
C ARG A 33 24.71 -1.22 1.96
N ALA A 34 25.66 -2.09 1.62
CA ALA A 34 26.57 -1.85 0.51
C ALA A 34 25.81 -1.73 -0.82
N ARG A 35 24.87 -2.64 -1.13
CA ARG A 35 24.05 -2.58 -2.35
C ARG A 35 23.20 -1.32 -2.42
N MET A 36 22.56 -0.92 -1.32
CA MET A 36 21.79 0.32 -1.21
C MET A 36 22.67 1.55 -1.53
N ILE A 37 23.89 1.56 -1.01
CA ILE A 37 24.88 2.61 -1.32
C ILE A 37 25.30 2.55 -2.80
N PHE A 38 25.50 1.35 -3.36
CA PHE A 38 25.89 1.15 -4.76
C PHE A 38 24.77 1.45 -5.77
N SER A 39 23.49 1.44 -5.36
CA SER A 39 22.34 1.79 -6.20
C SER A 39 21.72 3.14 -5.84
N ALA A 40 22.44 4.00 -5.11
CA ALA A 40 21.95 5.31 -4.69
C ALA A 40 21.47 6.16 -5.88
N ASP A 41 22.13 6.07 -7.02
CA ASP A 41 21.73 6.73 -8.27
C ASP A 41 20.34 6.31 -8.79
N GLU A 42 19.85 5.12 -8.43
CA GLU A 42 18.52 4.65 -8.85
C GLU A 42 17.39 5.23 -7.99
N TRP A 43 17.60 5.38 -6.67
CA TRP A 43 16.56 5.74 -5.71
C TRP A 43 16.71 7.13 -5.07
N LEU A 44 17.93 7.67 -4.99
CA LEU A 44 18.22 8.99 -4.40
C LEU A 44 18.01 10.11 -5.41
N LYS A 45 16.76 10.25 -5.85
CA LYS A 45 16.34 11.23 -6.86
C LYS A 45 15.36 12.24 -6.27
N PRO A 46 15.39 13.52 -6.69
CA PRO A 46 14.43 14.52 -6.21
C PRO A 46 12.96 14.09 -6.36
N GLU A 47 12.65 13.34 -7.41
CA GLU A 47 11.33 12.78 -7.74
C GLU A 47 10.79 11.88 -6.63
N SER A 48 11.65 11.25 -5.83
CA SER A 48 11.26 10.39 -4.69
C SER A 48 10.45 11.11 -3.61
N VAL A 49 10.58 12.43 -3.51
CA VAL A 49 9.80 13.28 -2.59
C VAL A 49 9.01 14.37 -3.31
N GLU A 50 8.86 14.24 -4.64
CA GLU A 50 8.03 15.14 -5.43
C GLU A 50 6.56 15.05 -5.01
N GLY A 51 5.86 16.17 -5.09
CA GLY A 51 4.46 16.30 -4.65
C GLY A 51 4.29 16.46 -3.15
N PHE A 52 5.37 16.48 -2.35
CA PHE A 52 5.27 16.70 -0.91
C PHE A 52 4.63 18.05 -0.56
N SER A 53 3.52 17.99 0.17
CA SER A 53 2.89 19.13 0.84
C SER A 53 2.61 18.79 2.29
N VAL A 54 2.93 19.68 3.22
CA VAL A 54 2.64 19.47 4.65
C VAL A 54 1.14 19.50 4.96
N ASP A 55 0.36 20.20 4.14
CA ASP A 55 -1.09 20.35 4.33
C ASP A 55 -1.84 19.03 4.07
N ASP A 56 -1.27 18.18 3.21
CA ASP A 56 -1.76 16.82 2.96
C ASP A 56 -1.67 15.93 4.22
N PHE A 57 -0.90 16.36 5.23
CA PHE A 57 -0.70 15.66 6.50
C PHE A 57 -1.28 16.43 7.69
N ALA A 58 -2.39 17.15 7.49
CA ALA A 58 -3.07 17.91 8.54
C ALA A 58 -3.47 17.06 9.76
N GLY A 59 -3.65 15.74 9.60
CA GLY A 59 -3.95 14.81 10.69
C GLY A 59 -2.77 14.49 11.63
N LEU A 60 -1.54 14.84 11.24
CA LEU A 60 -0.37 14.69 12.11
C LEU A 60 -0.28 15.81 13.14
N ASP A 61 0.29 15.53 14.31
CA ASP A 61 0.57 16.57 15.30
C ASP A 61 1.66 17.55 14.82
N ALA A 62 1.75 18.71 15.46
CA ALA A 62 2.65 19.78 15.04
C ALA A 62 4.13 19.37 15.04
N SER A 63 4.55 18.51 15.98
CA SER A 63 5.93 18.02 16.06
C SER A 63 6.24 17.08 14.90
N SER A 64 5.35 16.12 14.63
CA SER A 64 5.48 15.19 13.50
C SER A 64 5.48 15.91 12.16
N ARG A 65 4.62 16.92 11.95
CA ARG A 65 4.64 17.74 10.73
C ARG A 65 5.96 18.48 10.55
N LYS A 66 6.50 19.07 11.63
CA LYS A 66 7.79 19.77 11.58
C LYS A 66 8.93 18.82 11.21
N ARG A 67 8.97 17.62 11.81
CA ARG A 67 9.95 16.58 11.48
C ARG A 67 9.82 16.10 10.04
N LEU A 68 8.59 15.85 9.57
CA LEU A 68 8.32 15.41 8.20
C LEU A 68 8.82 16.43 7.18
N VAL A 69 8.54 17.72 7.39
CA VAL A 69 9.05 18.80 6.54
C VAL A 69 10.58 18.85 6.54
N ALA A 70 11.21 18.73 7.70
CA ALA A 70 12.66 18.74 7.81
C ALA A 70 13.30 17.53 7.11
N ALA A 71 12.73 16.35 7.27
CA ALA A 71 13.21 15.12 6.66
C ALA A 71 13.05 15.15 5.13
N ALA A 72 11.88 15.55 4.62
CA ALA A 72 11.62 15.69 3.18
C ALA A 72 12.55 16.73 2.52
N LYS A 73 12.75 17.89 3.15
CA LYS A 73 13.70 18.90 2.66
C LYS A 73 15.15 18.40 2.68
N GLY A 74 15.54 17.69 3.74
CA GLY A 74 16.87 17.10 3.87
C GLY A 74 17.14 16.07 2.77
N PHE A 75 16.20 15.15 2.56
CA PHE A 75 16.26 14.16 1.48
C PHE A 75 16.38 14.83 0.11
N ALA A 76 15.52 15.81 -0.20
CA ALA A 76 15.55 16.51 -1.49
C ALA A 76 16.89 17.22 -1.74
N ALA A 77 17.47 17.85 -0.72
CA ALA A 77 18.77 18.51 -0.84
C ALA A 77 19.90 17.51 -1.12
N MET A 78 19.88 16.34 -0.47
CA MET A 78 20.86 15.27 -0.72
C MET A 78 20.69 14.68 -2.13
N ALA A 79 19.46 14.44 -2.58
CA ALA A 79 19.17 13.95 -3.92
C ALA A 79 19.66 14.93 -5.01
N ALA A 80 19.50 16.23 -4.80
CA ALA A 80 20.00 17.25 -5.72
C ALA A 80 21.54 17.30 -5.77
N ALA A 81 22.23 17.01 -4.66
CA ALA A 81 23.70 17.04 -4.58
C ALA A 81 24.36 15.82 -5.25
N VAL A 82 23.74 14.63 -5.14
CA VAL A 82 24.29 13.38 -5.69
C VAL A 82 24.30 13.37 -7.23
N ASN A 83 23.37 14.07 -7.87
CA ASN A 83 23.35 14.24 -9.33
C ASN A 83 24.56 15.02 -9.91
N GLY A 84 25.52 15.46 -9.08
CA GLY A 84 26.67 16.26 -9.52
C GLY A 84 28.05 15.86 -9.01
N ALA A 85 28.23 14.81 -8.20
CA ALA A 85 29.52 14.51 -7.56
C ALA A 85 29.90 13.01 -7.57
N ALA A 86 31.11 12.69 -8.05
CA ALA A 86 31.64 11.32 -8.11
C ALA A 86 32.27 10.83 -6.80
N ASP A 87 32.70 11.73 -5.90
CA ASP A 87 33.42 11.38 -4.67
C ASP A 87 32.66 11.91 -3.43
N GLY A 88 32.23 11.00 -2.54
CA GLY A 88 31.46 11.32 -1.32
C GLY A 88 30.05 10.72 -1.24
N ALA A 89 29.62 10.02 -2.31
CA ALA A 89 28.26 9.47 -2.45
C ALA A 89 27.84 8.50 -1.34
N ALA A 90 28.76 7.74 -0.74
CA ALA A 90 28.42 6.72 0.24
C ALA A 90 27.84 7.27 1.55
N ASN A 91 28.47 8.31 2.13
CA ASN A 91 27.95 8.93 3.36
C ASN A 91 26.64 9.68 3.07
N GLN A 92 26.54 10.34 1.91
CA GLN A 92 25.32 11.02 1.48
C GLN A 92 24.16 10.04 1.25
N ALA A 93 24.42 8.85 0.71
CA ALA A 93 23.42 7.81 0.53
C ALA A 93 22.91 7.28 1.87
N GLN A 94 23.78 7.07 2.87
CA GLN A 94 23.34 6.66 4.20
C GLN A 94 22.51 7.75 4.89
N ASP A 95 22.97 9.01 4.85
CA ASP A 95 22.22 10.12 5.46
C ASP A 95 20.85 10.31 4.78
N ALA A 96 20.78 10.14 3.46
CA ALA A 96 19.53 10.22 2.72
C ALA A 96 18.59 9.05 3.04
N TRP A 97 19.15 7.85 3.24
CA TRP A 97 18.37 6.70 3.71
C TRP A 97 17.76 6.95 5.08
N ASP A 98 18.53 7.50 6.01
CA ASP A 98 18.03 7.83 7.35
C ASP A 98 16.89 8.86 7.27
N LYS A 99 16.97 9.83 6.34
CA LYS A 99 15.87 10.76 6.06
C LYS A 99 14.66 10.10 5.44
N LEU A 100 14.85 9.16 4.52
CA LEU A 100 13.75 8.39 3.94
C LEU A 100 13.03 7.57 5.01
N GLN A 101 13.77 6.88 5.88
CA GLN A 101 13.20 6.12 7.00
C GLN A 101 12.44 7.04 7.96
N GLU A 102 12.99 8.21 8.31
CA GLU A 102 12.28 9.18 9.15
C GLU A 102 10.96 9.63 8.52
N ILE A 103 10.92 9.88 7.21
CA ILE A 103 9.66 10.21 6.50
C ILE A 103 8.65 9.07 6.66
N ILE A 104 9.07 7.83 6.40
CA ILE A 104 8.21 6.64 6.43
C ILE A 104 7.65 6.40 7.82
N GLU A 105 8.49 6.46 8.86
CA GLU A 105 8.08 6.30 10.25
C GLU A 105 6.99 7.29 10.65
N ILE A 106 7.10 8.53 10.17
CA ILE A 106 6.12 9.59 10.49
C ILE A 106 4.77 9.33 9.79
N ILE A 107 4.78 8.95 8.52
CA ILE A 107 3.54 8.81 7.74
C ILE A 107 2.86 7.45 7.91
N ARG A 108 3.63 6.39 8.21
CA ARG A 108 3.16 4.99 8.25
C ARG A 108 1.88 4.80 9.07
N PRO A 109 1.77 5.29 10.32
CA PRO A 109 0.57 5.06 11.12
C PRO A 109 -0.70 5.64 10.48
N SER A 110 -0.58 6.81 9.84
CA SER A 110 -1.71 7.45 9.16
C SER A 110 -2.13 6.69 7.90
N VAL A 111 -1.17 6.25 7.09
CA VAL A 111 -1.44 5.47 5.87
C VAL A 111 -2.04 4.11 6.22
N GLN A 112 -1.51 3.45 7.25
CA GLN A 112 -2.04 2.19 7.76
C GLN A 112 -3.48 2.33 8.24
N ALA A 113 -3.75 3.30 9.12
CA ALA A 113 -5.09 3.52 9.68
C ALA A 113 -6.13 3.83 8.60
N GLU A 114 -5.76 4.67 7.62
CA GLU A 114 -6.64 4.97 6.49
C GLU A 114 -6.95 3.73 5.66
N TRP A 115 -5.94 2.93 5.32
CA TRP A 115 -6.11 1.69 4.57
C TRP A 115 -6.98 0.68 5.31
N SER A 116 -6.71 0.46 6.60
CA SER A 116 -7.50 -0.43 7.46
C SER A 116 -8.95 -0.01 7.50
N ALA A 117 -9.24 1.28 7.73
CA ALA A 117 -10.61 1.79 7.75
C ALA A 117 -11.34 1.60 6.41
N GLN A 118 -10.64 1.75 5.27
CA GLN A 118 -11.22 1.54 3.94
C GLN A 118 -11.61 0.08 3.70
N VAL A 119 -10.75 -0.87 4.12
CA VAL A 119 -11.04 -2.31 3.98
C VAL A 119 -12.09 -2.77 4.98
N GLU A 120 -12.04 -2.28 6.23
CA GLU A 120 -13.08 -2.54 7.23
C GLU A 120 -14.45 -2.08 6.73
N SER A 121 -14.54 -0.87 6.15
CA SER A 121 -15.80 -0.39 5.57
C SER A 121 -16.28 -1.28 4.42
N LEU A 122 -15.38 -1.72 3.53
CA LEU A 122 -15.71 -2.61 2.42
C LEU A 122 -16.24 -3.97 2.91
N VAL A 123 -15.55 -4.58 3.87
CA VAL A 123 -15.91 -5.88 4.45
C VAL A 123 -17.22 -5.80 5.23
N ASN A 124 -17.44 -4.73 6.00
CA ASN A 124 -18.68 -4.54 6.74
C ASN A 124 -19.88 -4.38 5.79
N GLN A 125 -19.73 -3.60 4.70
CA GLN A 125 -20.78 -3.50 3.68
C GLN A 125 -21.13 -4.87 3.08
N ALA A 126 -20.12 -5.67 2.71
CA ALA A 126 -20.33 -7.01 2.20
C ALA A 126 -21.03 -7.94 3.21
N ALA A 127 -20.59 -7.89 4.48
CA ALA A 127 -21.17 -8.69 5.55
C ALA A 127 -22.64 -8.32 5.82
N ASP A 128 -22.97 -7.04 5.80
CA ASP A 128 -24.34 -6.55 5.94
C ASP A 128 -25.23 -7.06 4.80
N TRP A 129 -24.73 -7.03 3.56
CA TRP A 129 -25.47 -7.58 2.40
C TRP A 129 -25.65 -9.10 2.47
N CYS A 130 -24.64 -9.82 2.96
CA CYS A 130 -24.77 -11.25 3.26
C CYS A 130 -25.87 -11.49 4.29
N GLN A 131 -25.89 -10.74 5.39
CA GLN A 131 -26.88 -10.88 6.44
C GLN A 131 -28.31 -10.62 5.93
N GLN A 132 -28.51 -9.59 5.11
CA GLN A 132 -29.79 -9.27 4.49
C GLN A 132 -30.31 -10.38 3.56
N ARG A 133 -29.43 -11.26 3.09
CA ARG A 133 -29.73 -12.42 2.25
C ARG A 133 -29.74 -13.75 2.99
N GLU A 134 -29.62 -13.70 4.32
CA GLU A 134 -29.51 -14.90 5.15
C GLU A 134 -28.30 -15.78 4.78
N TRP A 135 -27.29 -15.19 4.14
CA TRP A 135 -26.01 -15.86 3.86
C TRP A 135 -25.17 -15.96 5.12
N ILE A 136 -24.50 -17.09 5.30
CA ILE A 136 -23.66 -17.33 6.48
C ILE A 136 -22.32 -16.64 6.24
N ALA A 137 -22.02 -15.60 7.02
CA ALA A 137 -20.78 -14.83 6.90
C ALA A 137 -19.96 -14.86 8.19
N LYS A 138 -18.63 -14.89 8.05
CA LYS A 138 -17.67 -14.85 9.15
C LYS A 138 -16.43 -14.05 8.77
N THR A 139 -16.17 -13.00 9.54
CA THR A 139 -14.95 -12.21 9.42
C THR A 139 -13.80 -12.91 10.15
N LYS A 140 -12.62 -12.92 9.54
CA LYS A 140 -11.34 -13.32 10.14
C LYS A 140 -10.30 -12.22 9.97
N LYS A 141 -9.22 -12.28 10.73
CA LYS A 141 -8.06 -11.42 10.51
C LYS A 141 -7.08 -12.07 9.54
N LYS A 142 -6.55 -11.29 8.61
CA LYS A 142 -5.44 -11.64 7.73
C LYS A 142 -4.24 -10.77 8.07
N HIS A 143 -3.10 -11.41 8.31
CA HIS A 143 -1.84 -10.71 8.51
C HIS A 143 -1.20 -10.37 7.15
N LEU A 144 -0.73 -9.14 7.00
CA LEU A 144 -0.10 -8.61 5.79
C LEU A 144 1.19 -7.86 6.14
N LYS A 145 2.13 -7.86 5.19
CA LYS A 145 3.39 -7.12 5.25
C LYS A 145 3.54 -6.27 3.99
N ASP A 146 3.82 -4.98 4.16
CA ASP A 146 4.14 -4.05 3.07
C ASP A 146 5.36 -3.20 3.46
N LYS A 147 6.20 -2.83 2.48
CA LYS A 147 7.45 -2.10 2.73
C LYS A 147 7.23 -0.71 3.34
N LEU A 148 6.16 -0.02 2.95
CA LEU A 148 5.85 1.33 3.44
C LEU A 148 5.04 1.25 4.74
N ILE A 149 4.02 0.39 4.75
CA ILE A 149 3.02 0.32 5.83
C ILE A 149 3.48 -0.56 7.00
N GLY A 150 4.47 -1.42 6.79
CA GLY A 150 4.93 -2.38 7.79
C GLY A 150 4.02 -3.61 7.86
N GLU A 151 3.96 -4.20 9.05
CA GLU A 151 3.13 -5.37 9.35
C GLU A 151 1.81 -4.95 9.99
N TYR A 152 0.70 -5.53 9.53
CA TYR A 152 -0.64 -5.16 9.99
C TYR A 152 -1.65 -6.27 9.73
N ASP A 153 -2.79 -6.20 10.43
CA ASP A 153 -3.91 -7.11 10.22
C ASP A 153 -5.07 -6.38 9.54
N LEU A 154 -5.74 -7.07 8.61
CA LEU A 154 -6.98 -6.61 7.99
C LEU A 154 -8.10 -7.65 8.14
N PRO A 155 -9.39 -7.22 8.11
CA PRO A 155 -10.48 -8.17 8.04
C PRO A 155 -10.57 -8.81 6.65
N GLN A 156 -10.81 -10.13 6.63
CA GLN A 156 -11.21 -10.89 5.45
C GLN A 156 -12.59 -11.50 5.72
N LEU A 157 -13.46 -11.54 4.71
CA LEU A 157 -14.82 -12.08 4.86
C LEU A 157 -14.91 -13.46 4.21
N HIS A 158 -15.20 -14.49 4.99
CA HIS A 158 -15.65 -15.76 4.43
C HIS A 158 -17.18 -15.80 4.46
N PHE A 159 -17.82 -16.23 3.39
CA PHE A 159 -19.26 -16.38 3.39
C PHE A 159 -19.77 -17.49 2.47
N TYR A 160 -20.99 -17.94 2.72
CA TYR A 160 -21.68 -18.96 1.96
C TYR A 160 -23.02 -18.43 1.45
N ASP A 161 -23.25 -18.52 0.15
CA ASP A 161 -24.53 -18.14 -0.48
C ASP A 161 -25.58 -19.26 -0.46
N GLY A 162 -25.20 -20.42 0.08
CA GLY A 162 -25.98 -21.66 0.12
C GLY A 162 -25.24 -22.83 -0.54
N GLU A 163 -24.60 -22.59 -1.68
CA GLU A 163 -23.90 -23.62 -2.48
C GLU A 163 -22.40 -23.37 -2.57
N ASN A 164 -22.01 -22.09 -2.62
CA ASN A 164 -20.66 -21.63 -2.87
C ASN A 164 -20.00 -21.14 -1.59
N HIS A 165 -18.69 -21.41 -1.44
CA HIS A 165 -17.86 -20.77 -0.43
C HIS A 165 -17.09 -19.63 -1.07
N LEU A 166 -17.35 -18.39 -0.64
CA LEU A 166 -16.65 -17.22 -1.13
C LEU A 166 -15.75 -16.59 -0.07
N LEU A 167 -14.73 -15.89 -0.55
CA LEU A 167 -13.76 -15.16 0.25
C LEU A 167 -13.56 -13.76 -0.34
N LEU A 168 -13.83 -12.73 0.46
CA LEU A 168 -13.37 -11.36 0.20
C LEU A 168 -12.02 -11.15 0.91
N ASP A 169 -10.95 -11.20 0.13
CA ASP A 169 -9.57 -11.26 0.59
C ASP A 169 -8.80 -9.94 0.34
N PRO A 170 -8.39 -9.18 1.38
CA PRO A 170 -7.55 -8.02 1.15
C PRO A 170 -6.16 -8.43 0.66
N ILE A 171 -5.73 -7.85 -0.46
CA ILE A 171 -4.47 -8.20 -1.12
C ILE A 171 -3.38 -7.17 -0.85
N ALA A 172 -3.62 -5.91 -1.22
CA ALA A 172 -2.61 -4.86 -1.12
C ALA A 172 -3.20 -3.45 -1.08
N ARG A 173 -2.57 -2.55 -0.33
CA ARG A 173 -2.84 -1.09 -0.42
C ARG A 173 -2.35 -0.48 -1.73
N PHE A 174 -1.31 -1.04 -2.31
CA PHE A 174 -0.62 -0.49 -3.47
C PHE A 174 -0.53 -1.53 -4.58
N ALA A 175 -1.31 -1.33 -5.63
CA ALA A 175 -1.22 -2.14 -6.84
C ALA A 175 -1.24 -1.24 -8.09
N PRO A 176 -0.68 -1.68 -9.23
CA PRO A 176 -0.62 -0.86 -10.44
C PRO A 176 -1.99 -0.30 -10.83
N GLY A 177 -2.10 1.04 -10.89
CA GLY A 177 -3.31 1.74 -11.29
C GLY A 177 -4.45 1.78 -10.25
N THR A 178 -4.20 1.38 -9.00
CA THR A 178 -5.21 1.40 -7.93
C THR A 178 -4.61 1.78 -6.56
N SER A 179 -5.45 2.38 -5.71
CA SER A 179 -5.12 2.77 -4.32
C SER A 179 -5.55 1.72 -3.29
N GLY A 180 -5.89 0.52 -3.75
CA GLY A 180 -6.32 -0.60 -2.91
C GLY A 180 -6.79 -1.77 -3.78
N LEU A 181 -6.48 -2.98 -3.33
CA LEU A 181 -6.81 -4.21 -4.03
C LEU A 181 -7.31 -5.26 -3.04
N VAL A 182 -8.48 -5.79 -3.32
CA VAL A 182 -9.16 -6.87 -2.61
C VAL A 182 -9.66 -7.85 -3.68
N ASP A 183 -9.56 -9.15 -3.42
CA ASP A 183 -10.11 -10.16 -4.31
C ASP A 183 -11.42 -10.71 -3.74
N LEU A 184 -12.38 -10.98 -4.61
CA LEU A 184 -13.55 -11.79 -4.30
C LEU A 184 -13.36 -13.15 -4.98
N ALA A 185 -12.98 -14.17 -4.21
CA ALA A 185 -12.63 -15.49 -4.71
C ALA A 185 -13.68 -16.55 -4.37
N LEU A 186 -13.96 -17.42 -5.33
CA LEU A 186 -14.74 -18.65 -5.17
C LEU A 186 -13.82 -19.80 -4.73
N LEU A 187 -14.13 -20.45 -3.61
CA LEU A 187 -13.38 -21.57 -3.07
C LEU A 187 -14.07 -22.91 -3.39
N PRO A 188 -13.31 -23.97 -3.68
CA PRO A 188 -11.84 -24.07 -3.68
C PRO A 188 -11.19 -23.83 -5.07
N VAL A 189 -11.97 -23.42 -6.08
CA VAL A 189 -11.46 -23.30 -7.46
C VAL A 189 -10.58 -22.08 -7.69
N PHE A 190 -10.58 -21.12 -6.75
CA PHE A 190 -9.84 -19.85 -6.79
C PHE A 190 -10.13 -19.01 -8.04
N ASP A 191 -11.35 -19.12 -8.58
CA ASP A 191 -11.83 -18.14 -9.55
C ASP A 191 -12.08 -16.82 -8.80
N SER A 192 -11.33 -15.77 -9.16
CA SER A 192 -11.29 -14.53 -8.39
C SER A 192 -11.63 -13.31 -9.23
N MET A 193 -12.46 -12.45 -8.66
CA MET A 193 -12.81 -11.16 -9.22
C MET A 193 -12.06 -10.06 -8.48
N MET A 194 -11.56 -9.09 -9.24
CA MET A 194 -10.83 -7.96 -8.68
C MET A 194 -11.79 -6.90 -8.14
N VAL A 195 -11.60 -6.50 -6.88
CA VAL A 195 -12.22 -5.34 -6.24
C VAL A 195 -11.13 -4.29 -6.00
N ALA A 196 -11.12 -3.25 -6.86
CA ALA A 196 -10.06 -2.24 -6.89
C ALA A 196 -10.57 -0.86 -6.45
N ARG A 197 -9.75 -0.12 -5.69
CA ARG A 197 -10.05 1.25 -5.25
C ARG A 197 -9.46 2.30 -6.18
N ILE A 198 -10.30 2.93 -7.00
CA ILE A 198 -9.90 3.88 -8.05
C ILE A 198 -10.58 5.21 -7.80
N GLY A 199 -9.80 6.29 -7.73
CA GLY A 199 -10.36 7.64 -7.52
C GLY A 199 -11.12 7.81 -6.21
N GLY A 200 -10.81 6.99 -5.19
CA GLY A 200 -11.46 7.02 -3.88
C GLY A 200 -12.60 6.02 -3.69
N ASP A 201 -13.13 5.46 -4.78
CA ASP A 201 -14.26 4.54 -4.80
C ASP A 201 -13.81 3.10 -5.08
N TRP A 202 -14.57 2.14 -4.55
CA TRP A 202 -14.39 0.71 -4.86
C TRP A 202 -15.12 0.32 -6.14
N TYR A 203 -14.50 -0.52 -6.96
CA TYR A 203 -15.07 -1.08 -8.18
C TYR A 203 -14.80 -2.57 -8.24
N ILE A 204 -15.82 -3.36 -8.59
CA ILE A 204 -15.68 -4.78 -8.89
C ILE A 204 -15.59 -5.00 -10.40
N ARG A 205 -14.72 -5.93 -10.81
CA ARG A 205 -14.61 -6.40 -12.18
C ARG A 205 -14.98 -7.89 -12.22
N PRO A 206 -16.18 -8.22 -12.73
CA PRO A 206 -16.69 -9.58 -12.66
C PRO A 206 -16.05 -10.53 -13.70
N ASP A 207 -15.40 -10.01 -14.76
CA ASP A 207 -14.68 -10.82 -15.76
C ASP A 207 -13.22 -10.38 -15.92
N TYR A 208 -12.29 -11.34 -15.95
CA TYR A 208 -10.92 -11.10 -16.40
C TYR A 208 -10.92 -10.55 -17.84
N GLY A 209 -10.41 -9.33 -18.01
CA GLY A 209 -10.09 -8.76 -19.33
C GLY A 209 -11.26 -8.13 -20.12
N GLN A 210 -12.49 -8.61 -20.00
CA GLN A 210 -13.60 -8.22 -20.89
C GLN A 210 -14.74 -7.45 -20.21
N GLY A 211 -14.91 -7.60 -18.89
CA GLY A 211 -16.02 -7.00 -18.15
C GLY A 211 -15.82 -5.50 -17.86
N ARG A 212 -16.90 -4.71 -18.01
CA ARG A 212 -16.94 -3.31 -17.57
C ARG A 212 -16.86 -3.25 -16.05
N ARG A 213 -15.97 -2.41 -15.51
CA ARG A 213 -15.90 -2.11 -14.07
C ARG A 213 -17.26 -1.58 -13.59
N ARG A 214 -17.76 -2.11 -12.49
CA ARG A 214 -18.98 -1.65 -11.83
C ARG A 214 -18.63 -1.07 -10.47
N LYS A 215 -19.24 0.06 -10.09
CA LYS A 215 -19.03 0.65 -8.76
C LYS A 215 -19.53 -0.35 -7.72
N TRP A 216 -18.75 -0.52 -6.66
CA TRP A 216 -19.10 -1.38 -5.53
C TRP A 216 -20.42 -0.92 -4.90
N SER A 217 -21.36 -1.86 -4.89
CA SER A 217 -22.74 -1.69 -4.44
C SER A 217 -23.33 -3.07 -4.19
N GLU A 218 -24.40 -3.17 -3.41
CA GLU A 218 -25.09 -4.43 -3.15
C GLU A 218 -25.43 -5.16 -4.45
N ALA A 219 -26.02 -4.46 -5.43
CA ALA A 219 -26.38 -5.04 -6.71
C ALA A 219 -25.18 -5.64 -7.46
N SER A 220 -24.06 -4.91 -7.53
CA SER A 220 -22.84 -5.41 -8.19
C SER A 220 -22.15 -6.55 -7.44
N PHE A 221 -22.26 -6.56 -6.11
CA PHE A 221 -21.72 -7.61 -5.26
C PHE A 221 -22.52 -8.90 -5.44
N VAL A 222 -23.84 -8.81 -5.41
CA VAL A 222 -24.74 -9.96 -5.53
C VAL A 222 -24.66 -10.56 -6.93
N ASP A 223 -24.62 -9.74 -7.99
CA ASP A 223 -24.41 -10.20 -9.36
C ASP A 223 -23.06 -10.91 -9.54
N ALA A 224 -22.02 -10.49 -8.81
CA ALA A 224 -20.73 -11.15 -8.84
C ALA A 224 -20.75 -12.50 -8.10
N VAL A 225 -21.49 -12.61 -7.00
CA VAL A 225 -21.59 -13.85 -6.20
C VAL A 225 -22.43 -14.91 -6.93
N GLN A 226 -23.54 -14.54 -7.56
CA GLN A 226 -24.54 -15.46 -8.12
C GLN A 226 -24.25 -15.90 -9.56
N ARG A 227 -23.00 -15.84 -9.99
CA ARG A 227 -22.62 -16.00 -11.39
C ARG A 227 -22.38 -17.45 -11.82
#